data_AF-A0A951Z6B1-F1
#
_entry.id   AF-A0A951Z6B1-F1
#
_cell.length_a   1.000
_cell.length_b   1.000
_cell.length_c   1.000
_cell.angle_alpha   90.00
_cell.angle_beta   90.00
_cell.angle_gamma   90.00
#
_symmetry.space_group_name_H-M   'P 1'
#
loop_
_entity.id
_entity.type
_entity.pdbx_description
1 polymer ?
#
loop_
_entity_poly.entity_id
_entity_poly.type
_entity_poly.pdbx_seq_one_letter_code
_entity_poly.pdbx_strand_id
1 'polypeptide(L)'
;MSLFVGNQFQYKYVYDRASATTTLQYKIAGVWAGQEGSFLLWAVCAALFGLLAVRKVGEPFRKWFTIPYAVFLGAISGILAFESPFRLWEVDGKPLTTVPPEGVGLVPALQNYWVVIHPPVIFLGFGSLTVLACWAISALVTNRVHEWVPGVRPWVLVSASLTGLGLCMGGFWAYETLGWGG
;
A
#
# COMPACT_ATOMS: atom_id res chain seq x y z
N MET A 1 7.82 9.75 -1.69
CA MET A 1 9.25 9.39 -1.79
C MET A 1 10.16 10.61 -1.76
N SER A 2 9.99 11.61 -2.64
CA SER A 2 10.83 12.83 -2.66
C SER A 2 10.91 13.53 -1.30
N LEU A 3 9.77 13.66 -0.58
CA LEU A 3 9.71 14.28 0.74
C LEU A 3 10.59 13.57 1.79
N PHE A 4 10.63 12.24 1.75
CA PHE A 4 11.45 11.42 2.65
C PHE A 4 12.95 11.52 2.30
N VAL A 5 13.29 11.45 1.02
CA VAL A 5 14.69 11.55 0.56
C VAL A 5 15.24 12.95 0.82
N GLY A 6 14.42 13.98 0.64
CA GLY A 6 14.76 15.38 0.87
C GLY A 6 14.57 15.85 2.32
N ASN A 7 14.34 14.95 3.28
CA ASN A 7 14.21 15.28 4.72
C ASN A 7 13.22 16.43 5.00
N GLN A 8 12.04 16.41 4.36
CA GLN A 8 11.05 17.48 4.48
C GLN A 8 10.25 17.37 5.79
N PHE A 9 10.89 17.73 6.90
CA PHE A 9 10.36 17.57 8.26
C PHE A 9 9.21 18.52 8.63
N GLN A 10 8.81 19.43 7.72
CA GLN A 10 7.57 20.20 7.87
C GLN A 10 6.31 19.33 7.72
N TYR A 11 6.43 18.13 7.14
CA TYR A 11 5.36 17.14 7.09
C TYR A 11 5.45 16.23 8.32
N LYS A 12 4.39 16.17 9.13
CA LYS A 12 4.37 15.43 10.39
C LYS A 12 4.77 13.96 10.20
N TYR A 13 4.22 13.33 9.16
CA TYR A 13 4.51 11.94 8.83
C TYR A 13 5.98 11.70 8.45
N VAL A 14 6.61 12.65 7.74
CA VAL A 14 8.04 12.55 7.38
C VAL A 14 8.91 12.73 8.61
N TYR A 15 8.61 13.72 9.46
CA TYR A 15 9.32 13.94 10.72
C TYR A 15 9.28 12.71 11.63
N ASP A 16 8.11 12.08 11.78
CA ASP A 16 7.96 10.93 12.68
C ASP A 16 8.68 9.67 12.17
N ARG A 17 8.96 9.55 10.86
CA ARG A 17 9.36 8.29 10.22
C ARG A 17 10.67 8.36 9.44
N ALA A 18 11.26 9.53 9.27
CA ALA A 18 12.54 9.74 8.59
C ALA A 18 13.53 10.42 9.53
N SER A 19 14.82 10.14 9.35
CA SER A 19 15.91 10.89 9.96
C SER A 19 16.94 11.24 8.90
N ALA A 20 17.58 12.40 9.03
CA ALA A 20 18.58 12.91 8.10
C ALA A 20 19.80 11.97 8.00
N THR A 21 20.12 11.28 9.08
CA THR A 21 21.29 10.39 9.22
C THR A 21 21.05 8.95 8.76
N THR A 22 19.81 8.53 8.57
CA THR A 22 19.51 7.15 8.15
C THR A 22 19.93 6.89 6.70
N THR A 23 20.33 5.66 6.39
CA THR A 23 20.62 5.23 5.00
C THR A 23 19.40 5.37 4.09
N LEU A 24 19.66 5.56 2.78
CA LEU A 24 18.62 5.84 1.78
C LEU A 24 17.50 4.79 1.75
N GLN A 25 17.84 3.50 1.89
CA GLN A 25 16.86 2.41 1.88
C GLN A 25 15.79 2.56 2.98
N TYR A 26 16.18 3.01 4.17
CA TYR A 26 15.28 3.21 5.29
C TYR A 26 14.53 4.54 5.21
N LYS A 27 15.11 5.57 4.57
CA LYS A 27 14.35 6.77 4.18
C LYS A 27 13.21 6.41 3.24
N ILE A 28 13.48 5.57 2.25
CA ILE A 28 12.45 5.07 1.33
C ILE A 28 11.43 4.22 2.09
N ALA A 29 11.87 3.31 2.98
CA ALA A 29 10.97 2.49 3.78
C ALA A 29 10.06 3.29 4.71
N GLY A 30 10.50 4.46 5.17
CA GLY A 30 9.67 5.39 5.94
C GLY A 30 8.36 5.78 5.25
N VAL A 31 8.30 5.72 3.91
CA VAL A 31 7.09 6.00 3.13
C VAL A 31 5.94 5.08 3.55
N TRP A 32 6.20 3.82 3.88
CA TRP A 32 5.18 2.81 4.22
C TRP A 32 5.33 2.24 5.63
N ALA A 33 6.20 2.83 6.45
CA ALA A 33 6.41 2.36 7.82
C ALA A 33 5.25 2.69 8.78
N GLY A 34 4.38 3.63 8.41
CA GLY A 34 3.20 4.03 9.18
C GLY A 34 1.89 3.68 8.47
N GLN A 35 0.79 3.97 9.17
CA GLN A 35 -0.57 3.63 8.73
C GLN A 35 -0.96 4.42 7.48
N GLU A 36 -0.73 5.73 7.48
CA GLU A 36 -1.00 6.68 6.41
C GLU A 36 -0.26 6.28 5.12
N GLY A 37 1.01 5.92 5.28
CA GLY A 37 1.85 5.41 4.21
C GLY A 37 1.42 4.05 3.67
N SER A 38 1.00 3.16 4.55
CA SER A 38 0.48 1.84 4.18
C SER A 38 -0.81 1.95 3.36
N PHE A 39 -1.74 2.83 3.75
CA PHE A 39 -2.93 3.11 2.95
C PHE A 39 -2.58 3.73 1.61
N LEU A 40 -1.59 4.63 1.56
CA LEU A 40 -1.15 5.23 0.30
C LEU A 40 -0.55 4.17 -0.63
N LEU A 41 0.31 3.30 -0.10
CA LEU A 41 0.91 2.20 -0.85
C LEU A 41 -0.16 1.24 -1.38
N TRP A 42 -1.14 0.87 -0.54
CA TRP A 42 -2.26 0.04 -0.96
C TRP A 42 -3.07 0.70 -2.07
N ALA A 43 -3.41 1.98 -1.94
CA ALA A 43 -4.18 2.72 -2.94
C ALA A 43 -3.45 2.77 -4.28
N VAL A 44 -2.14 3.03 -4.28
CA VAL A 44 -1.30 3.05 -5.49
C VAL A 44 -1.24 1.67 -6.14
N CYS A 45 -0.98 0.62 -5.35
CA CYS A 45 -0.94 -0.75 -5.86
C CYS A 45 -2.30 -1.17 -6.43
N ALA A 46 -3.41 -0.90 -5.73
CA ALA A 46 -4.75 -1.16 -6.23
C ALA A 46 -5.04 -0.35 -7.50
N ALA A 47 -4.72 0.94 -7.56
CA ALA A 47 -4.92 1.75 -8.77
C ALA A 47 -4.14 1.19 -9.97
N LEU A 48 -2.89 0.76 -9.76
CA LEU A 48 -2.07 0.11 -10.78
C LEU A 48 -2.75 -1.17 -11.29
N PHE A 49 -3.13 -2.08 -10.39
CA PHE A 49 -3.78 -3.34 -10.74
C PHE A 49 -5.13 -3.12 -11.43
N GLY A 50 -5.93 -2.16 -10.97
CA GLY A 50 -7.19 -1.78 -11.60
C GLY A 50 -7.01 -1.27 -13.03
N LEU A 51 -6.01 -0.40 -13.25
CA LEU A 51 -5.66 0.14 -14.56
C LEU A 51 -5.21 -0.97 -15.54
N LEU A 52 -4.47 -1.97 -15.05
CA LEU A 52 -4.06 -3.11 -15.86
C LEU A 52 -5.23 -4.06 -16.15
N ALA A 53 -6.05 -4.34 -15.14
CA ALA A 53 -7.17 -5.27 -15.23
C ALA A 53 -8.32 -4.76 -16.09
N VAL A 54 -8.72 -3.49 -15.97
CA VAL A 54 -9.87 -2.93 -16.71
C VAL A 54 -9.71 -3.06 -18.23
N ARG A 55 -8.47 -3.07 -18.74
CA ARG A 55 -8.17 -3.29 -20.17
C ARG A 55 -8.44 -4.72 -20.63
N LYS A 56 -8.38 -5.68 -19.70
CA LYS A 56 -8.61 -7.12 -19.95
C LYS A 56 -10.05 -7.53 -19.67
N VAL A 57 -10.74 -6.81 -18.79
CA VAL A 57 -12.16 -7.04 -18.50
C VAL A 57 -13.00 -6.49 -19.66
N GLY A 58 -13.53 -7.40 -20.49
CA GLY A 58 -14.45 -7.10 -21.58
C GLY A 58 -15.91 -7.05 -21.13
N GLU A 59 -16.81 -6.73 -22.06
CA GLU A 59 -18.24 -6.92 -21.86
C GLU A 59 -18.58 -8.43 -21.77
N PRO A 60 -19.59 -8.82 -20.97
CA PRO A 60 -20.51 -7.98 -20.19
C PRO A 60 -20.01 -7.63 -18.77
N PHE A 61 -18.76 -7.98 -18.44
CA PHE A 61 -18.23 -7.86 -17.08
C PHE A 61 -17.79 -6.44 -16.72
N ARG A 62 -17.34 -5.66 -17.70
CA ARG A 62 -16.65 -4.37 -17.47
C ARG A 62 -17.39 -3.44 -16.52
N LYS A 63 -18.70 -3.21 -16.71
CA LYS A 63 -19.50 -2.34 -15.82
C LYS A 63 -19.48 -2.85 -14.37
N TRP A 64 -19.78 -4.13 -14.18
CA TRP A 64 -19.94 -4.75 -12.86
C TRP A 64 -18.61 -5.08 -12.18
N PHE A 65 -17.51 -5.05 -12.92
CA PHE A 65 -16.15 -4.99 -12.38
C PHE A 65 -15.79 -3.57 -11.92
N THR A 66 -16.07 -2.56 -12.75
CA THR A 66 -15.62 -1.18 -12.54
C THR A 66 -16.31 -0.53 -11.34
N ILE A 67 -17.61 -0.77 -11.15
CA ILE A 67 -18.38 -0.18 -10.02
C ILE A 67 -17.79 -0.58 -8.65
N PRO A 68 -17.66 -1.87 -8.28
CA PRO A 68 -17.08 -2.23 -6.99
C PRO A 68 -15.62 -1.82 -6.86
N TYR A 69 -14.85 -1.83 -7.96
CA TYR A 69 -13.46 -1.36 -7.95
C TYR A 69 -13.37 0.15 -7.64
N ALA A 70 -14.26 0.95 -8.22
CA ALA A 70 -14.34 2.38 -7.97
C ALA A 70 -14.80 2.68 -6.54
N VAL A 71 -15.75 1.91 -6.00
CA VAL A 71 -16.16 2.01 -4.58
C VAL A 71 -14.99 1.69 -3.65
N PHE A 72 -14.23 0.63 -3.94
CA PHE A 72 -13.05 0.27 -3.16
C PHE A 72 -11.97 1.37 -3.19
N LEU A 73 -11.63 1.90 -4.38
CA LEU A 73 -10.69 3.01 -4.51
C LEU A 73 -11.22 4.30 -3.85
N GLY A 74 -12.52 4.58 -3.97
CA GLY A 74 -13.15 5.71 -3.30
C GLY A 74 -13.08 5.60 -1.78
N ALA A 75 -13.29 4.40 -1.22
CA ALA A 75 -13.19 4.16 0.21
C ALA A 75 -11.76 4.38 0.73
N ILE A 76 -10.74 3.86 0.04
CA ILE A 76 -9.34 4.08 0.46
C ILE A 76 -8.89 5.53 0.27
N SER A 77 -9.37 6.21 -0.79
CA SER A 77 -9.17 7.65 -0.95
C SER A 77 -9.86 8.46 0.16
N GLY A 78 -11.04 8.04 0.61
CA GLY A 78 -11.72 8.61 1.77
C GLY A 78 -10.87 8.48 3.03
N ILE A 79 -10.33 7.29 3.31
CA ILE A 79 -9.40 7.07 4.43
C ILE A 79 -8.19 8.01 4.31
N LEU A 80 -7.56 8.10 3.13
CA LEU A 80 -6.40 8.96 2.90
C LEU A 80 -6.70 10.45 3.03
N ALA A 81 -7.94 10.89 2.86
CA ALA A 81 -8.32 12.28 3.13
C ALA A 81 -8.22 12.59 4.65
N PHE A 82 -8.51 11.60 5.50
CA PHE A 82 -8.43 11.72 6.97
C PHE A 82 -7.08 11.27 7.54
N GLU A 83 -6.35 10.40 6.87
CA GLU A 83 -5.07 9.82 7.29
C GLU A 83 -3.99 10.12 6.23
N SER A 84 -3.85 11.41 5.90
CA SER A 84 -2.96 11.84 4.82
C SER A 84 -1.51 11.92 5.32
N PRO A 85 -0.55 11.22 4.67
CA PRO A 85 0.87 11.36 4.98
C PRO A 85 1.45 12.71 4.52
N PHE A 86 0.63 13.55 3.89
CA PHE A 86 1.02 14.87 3.36
C PHE A 86 0.55 16.03 4.23
N ARG A 87 0.05 15.77 5.45
CA ARG A 87 -0.30 16.84 6.38
C ARG A 87 0.96 17.56 6.85
N LEU A 88 0.87 18.89 6.81
CA LEU A 88 1.84 19.74 7.47
C LEU A 88 1.73 19.54 8.99
N TRP A 89 2.86 19.67 9.66
CA TRP A 89 2.88 19.68 11.11
C TRP A 89 2.38 21.04 11.60
N GLU A 90 1.28 21.00 12.34
CA GLU A 90 0.69 22.15 12.99
C GLU A 90 0.78 22.05 14.52
N VAL A 91 0.99 23.20 15.17
CA VAL A 91 0.93 23.38 16.63
C VAL A 91 -0.09 24.49 16.87
N ASP A 92 -1.11 24.23 17.70
CA ASP A 92 -2.24 25.14 17.94
C ASP A 92 -2.94 25.63 16.65
N GLY A 93 -3.07 24.74 15.66
CA GLY A 93 -3.72 25.03 14.37
C GLY A 93 -2.93 25.95 13.44
N LYS A 94 -1.62 26.14 13.69
CA LYS A 94 -0.73 26.91 12.83
C LYS A 94 0.44 26.04 12.36
N PRO A 95 0.86 26.14 11.09
CA PRO A 95 2.06 25.47 10.62
C PRO A 95 3.28 25.85 11.44
N LEU A 96 4.24 24.92 11.56
CA LEU A 96 5.52 25.22 12.21
C LEU A 96 6.20 26.45 11.59
N THR A 97 6.65 27.36 12.46
CA THR A 97 7.46 28.53 12.07
C THR A 97 8.94 28.16 11.88
N THR A 98 9.38 27.08 12.52
CA THR A 98 10.75 26.58 12.42
C THR A 98 10.72 25.07 12.28
N VAL A 99 11.22 24.57 11.15
CA VAL A 99 11.26 23.14 10.85
C VAL A 99 12.47 22.53 11.58
N PRO A 100 12.29 21.45 12.36
CA PRO A 100 13.42 20.76 12.99
C PRO A 100 14.46 20.30 11.96
N PRO A 101 15.75 20.38 12.26
CA PRO A 101 16.80 19.93 11.34
C PRO A 101 16.94 18.40 11.28
N GLU A 102 16.32 17.68 12.21
CA GLU A 102 16.39 16.23 12.36
C GLU A 102 15.00 15.67 12.68
N GLY A 103 14.68 14.50 12.13
CA GLY A 103 13.45 13.77 12.40
C GLY A 103 13.65 12.62 13.37
N VAL A 104 12.56 12.05 13.87
CA VAL A 104 12.58 10.94 14.84
C VAL A 104 13.17 9.67 14.22
N GLY A 105 12.96 9.47 12.92
CA GLY A 105 13.41 8.27 12.22
C GLY A 105 12.54 7.05 12.48
N LEU A 106 12.94 5.93 11.86
CA LEU A 106 12.30 4.64 12.10
C LEU A 106 12.64 4.12 13.48
N VAL A 107 11.64 3.54 14.16
CA VAL A 107 11.87 2.79 15.40
C VAL A 107 12.91 1.67 15.15
N PRO A 108 13.78 1.34 16.12
CA PRO A 108 14.87 0.39 15.92
C PRO A 108 14.42 -0.96 15.33
N ALA A 109 13.25 -1.47 15.73
CA ALA A 109 12.69 -2.73 15.22
C ALA A 109 12.38 -2.71 13.71
N LEU A 110 12.15 -1.52 13.13
CA LEU A 110 11.93 -1.35 11.70
C LEU A 110 13.22 -1.12 10.92
N GLN A 111 14.38 -0.98 11.57
CA GLN A 111 15.68 -0.83 10.88
C GLN A 111 16.25 -2.19 10.44
N ASN A 112 15.42 -2.96 9.74
CA ASN A 112 15.75 -4.27 9.17
C ASN A 112 15.42 -4.24 7.67
N TYR A 113 16.26 -4.89 6.84
CA TYR A 113 16.04 -5.01 5.40
C TYR A 113 14.61 -5.43 4.99
N TRP A 114 13.93 -6.27 5.78
CA TRP A 114 12.55 -6.68 5.53
C TRP A 114 11.56 -5.51 5.42
N VAL A 115 11.72 -4.43 6.20
CA VAL A 115 10.82 -3.26 6.08
C VAL A 115 10.90 -2.62 4.70
N VAL A 116 12.03 -2.76 4.01
CA VAL A 116 12.26 -2.15 2.70
C VAL A 116 11.54 -2.93 1.61
N ILE A 117 11.54 -4.26 1.70
CA ILE A 117 11.09 -5.13 0.60
C ILE A 117 9.73 -5.77 0.82
N HIS A 118 9.38 -6.12 2.06
CA HIS A 118 8.15 -6.86 2.35
C HIS A 118 6.88 -6.02 2.07
N PRO A 119 6.75 -4.77 2.58
CA PRO A 119 5.54 -3.99 2.37
C PRO A 119 5.20 -3.78 0.87
N PRO A 120 6.14 -3.38 -0.01
CA PRO A 120 5.84 -3.29 -1.44
C PRO A 120 5.30 -4.60 -2.04
N VAL A 121 5.88 -5.74 -1.68
CA VAL A 121 5.46 -7.05 -2.23
C VAL A 121 4.06 -7.44 -1.73
N ILE A 122 3.80 -7.34 -0.42
CA ILE A 122 2.48 -7.73 0.11
C ILE A 122 1.36 -6.80 -0.37
N PHE A 123 1.62 -5.49 -0.50
CA PHE A 123 0.63 -4.54 -1.01
C PHE A 123 0.38 -4.67 -2.52
N LEU A 124 1.38 -5.11 -3.31
CA LEU A 124 1.13 -5.58 -4.68
C LEU A 124 0.19 -6.79 -4.68
N GLY A 125 0.37 -7.72 -3.73
CA GLY A 125 -0.55 -8.82 -3.47
C GLY A 125 -1.98 -8.33 -3.17
N PHE A 126 -2.15 -7.42 -2.21
CA PHE A 126 -3.47 -6.86 -1.87
C PHE A 126 -4.14 -6.15 -3.05
N GLY A 127 -3.40 -5.34 -3.81
CA GLY A 127 -3.94 -4.69 -5.01
C GLY A 127 -4.42 -5.69 -6.08
N SER A 128 -3.69 -6.79 -6.25
CA SER A 128 -4.08 -7.86 -7.18
C SER A 128 -5.31 -8.65 -6.71
N LEU A 129 -5.45 -8.89 -5.40
CA LEU A 129 -6.64 -9.53 -4.83
C LEU A 129 -7.92 -8.71 -5.06
N THR A 130 -7.83 -7.38 -5.06
CA THR A 130 -8.96 -6.50 -5.41
C THR A 130 -9.48 -6.79 -6.82
N VAL A 131 -8.60 -7.12 -7.78
CA VAL A 131 -9.01 -7.52 -9.14
C VAL A 131 -9.82 -8.81 -9.09
N LEU A 132 -9.37 -9.82 -8.35
CA LEU A 132 -10.08 -11.09 -8.21
C LEU A 132 -11.48 -10.87 -7.61
N ALA A 133 -11.56 -10.10 -6.52
CA ALA A 133 -12.80 -9.82 -5.83
C ALA A 133 -13.81 -9.10 -6.76
N CYS A 134 -13.38 -8.04 -7.45
CA CYS A 134 -14.27 -7.28 -8.33
C CYS A 134 -14.68 -8.08 -9.58
N TRP A 135 -13.81 -8.93 -10.12
CA TRP A 135 -14.16 -9.78 -11.27
C TRP A 135 -15.11 -10.90 -10.86
N ALA A 136 -14.93 -11.48 -9.66
CA ALA A 136 -15.86 -12.46 -9.10
C ALA A 136 -17.25 -11.84 -8.91
N ILE A 137 -17.33 -10.66 -8.29
CA ILE A 137 -18.60 -9.90 -8.16
C ILE A 137 -19.23 -9.68 -9.53
N SER A 138 -18.44 -9.26 -10.52
CA SER A 138 -18.94 -9.06 -11.87
C SER A 138 -19.52 -10.32 -12.51
N ALA A 139 -18.90 -11.49 -12.28
CA ALA A 139 -19.38 -12.76 -12.81
C ALA A 139 -20.67 -13.21 -12.13
N LEU A 140 -20.80 -12.95 -10.82
CA LEU A 140 -22.02 -13.22 -10.06
C LEU A 140 -23.19 -12.34 -10.53
N VAL A 141 -22.98 -11.02 -10.65
CA VAL A 141 -24.03 -10.09 -11.05
C VAL A 141 -24.49 -10.32 -12.48
N THR A 142 -23.59 -10.71 -13.38
CA THR A 142 -23.95 -11.06 -14.76
C THR A 142 -24.49 -12.49 -14.92
N ASN A 143 -24.49 -13.29 -13.85
CA ASN A 143 -24.82 -14.71 -13.85
C ASN A 143 -23.98 -15.55 -14.85
N ARG A 144 -22.69 -15.20 -14.99
CA ARG A 144 -21.73 -15.81 -15.94
C ARG A 144 -20.52 -16.38 -15.22
N VAL A 145 -20.79 -17.23 -14.23
CA VAL A 145 -19.80 -17.78 -13.29
C VAL A 145 -18.75 -18.71 -13.92
N HIS A 146 -18.95 -19.16 -15.16
CA HIS A 146 -17.98 -19.98 -15.89
C HIS A 146 -17.20 -19.18 -16.95
N GLU A 147 -17.80 -18.15 -17.53
CA GLU A 147 -17.23 -17.41 -18.66
C GLU A 147 -16.07 -16.49 -18.26
N TRP A 148 -16.04 -16.02 -17.01
CA TRP A 148 -14.95 -15.19 -16.49
C TRP A 148 -13.65 -15.97 -16.22
N VAL A 149 -13.73 -17.31 -16.09
CA VAL A 149 -12.64 -18.17 -15.62
C VAL A 149 -11.36 -18.01 -16.46
N PRO A 150 -11.40 -18.05 -17.82
CA PRO A 150 -10.20 -17.85 -18.62
C PRO A 150 -9.56 -16.47 -18.42
N GLY A 151 -10.39 -15.44 -18.20
CA GLY A 151 -9.92 -14.07 -18.00
C GLY A 151 -9.27 -13.86 -16.64
N VAL A 152 -9.83 -14.44 -15.58
CA VAL A 152 -9.33 -14.25 -14.20
C VAL A 152 -8.13 -15.14 -13.87
N ARG A 153 -7.96 -16.30 -14.51
CA ARG A 153 -6.88 -17.28 -14.20
C ARG A 153 -5.48 -16.67 -14.08
N PRO A 154 -5.00 -15.82 -15.02
CA PRO A 154 -3.68 -15.19 -14.88
C PRO A 154 -3.57 -14.32 -13.62
N TRP A 155 -4.64 -13.63 -13.24
CA TRP A 155 -4.68 -12.80 -12.03
C TRP A 155 -4.67 -13.64 -10.77
N VAL A 156 -5.27 -14.83 -10.77
CA VAL A 156 -5.20 -15.76 -9.64
C VAL A 156 -3.75 -16.17 -9.40
N LEU A 157 -3.01 -16.51 -10.45
CA LEU A 157 -1.59 -16.88 -10.34
C LEU A 157 -0.75 -15.71 -9.81
N VAL A 158 -0.95 -14.51 -10.35
CA VAL A 158 -0.26 -13.29 -9.89
C VAL A 158 -0.56 -13.02 -8.42
N SER A 159 -1.84 -13.06 -8.04
CA SER A 159 -2.27 -12.75 -6.67
C SER A 159 -1.78 -13.78 -5.67
N ALA A 160 -1.87 -15.07 -6.00
CA ALA A 160 -1.37 -16.15 -5.16
C ALA A 160 0.16 -16.06 -4.99
N SER A 161 0.90 -15.77 -6.07
CA SER A 161 2.35 -15.63 -6.03
C SER A 161 2.79 -14.45 -5.17
N LEU A 162 2.22 -13.26 -5.40
CA LEU A 162 2.58 -12.05 -4.66
C LEU A 162 2.17 -12.13 -3.18
N THR A 163 0.97 -12.61 -2.91
CA THR A 163 0.47 -12.74 -1.53
C THR A 163 1.25 -13.82 -0.79
N GLY A 164 1.49 -14.98 -1.43
CA GLY A 164 2.29 -16.05 -0.86
C GLY A 164 3.72 -15.62 -0.55
N LEU A 165 4.39 -14.95 -1.51
CA LEU A 165 5.72 -14.40 -1.30
C LEU A 165 5.72 -13.35 -0.17
N GLY A 166 4.76 -12.43 -0.18
CA GLY A 166 4.61 -11.43 0.86
C GLY A 166 4.42 -12.05 2.24
N LEU A 167 3.56 -13.06 2.37
CA LEU A 167 3.34 -13.78 3.63
C LEU A 167 4.61 -14.49 4.11
N CYS A 168 5.34 -15.17 3.21
CA CYS A 168 6.62 -15.79 3.55
C CYS A 168 7.62 -14.75 4.06
N MET A 169 7.79 -13.64 3.35
CA MET A 169 8.68 -12.54 3.76
C MET A 169 8.26 -11.95 5.13
N GLY A 170 6.97 -11.75 5.35
CA GLY A 170 6.44 -11.24 6.61
C GLY A 170 6.67 -12.22 7.77
N GLY A 171 6.53 -13.52 7.51
CA GLY A 171 6.85 -14.57 8.48
C GLY A 171 8.33 -14.58 8.88
N PHE A 172 9.24 -14.52 7.91
CA PHE A 172 10.68 -14.40 8.19
C PHE A 172 11.01 -13.12 8.95
N TRP A 173 10.40 -12.00 8.56
CA TRP A 173 10.60 -10.74 9.25
C TRP A 173 10.14 -10.79 10.72
N ALA A 174 8.94 -11.31 10.97
CA ALA A 174 8.41 -11.48 12.31
C ALA A 174 9.32 -12.39 13.15
N TYR A 175 9.79 -13.49 12.56
CA TYR A 175 10.74 -14.39 13.22
C TYR A 175 12.05 -13.68 13.60
N GLU A 176 12.64 -12.89 12.71
CA GLU A 176 13.89 -12.17 13.01
C GLU A 176 13.73 -11.06 14.05
N THR A 177 12.57 -10.39 14.07
CA THR A 177 12.34 -9.22 14.94
C THR A 177 11.77 -9.58 16.30
N LEU A 178 10.90 -10.58 16.37
CA LEU A 178 10.15 -10.96 17.58
C LEU A 178 10.51 -12.37 18.08
N GLY A 179 11.20 -13.18 17.28
CA GLY A 179 11.36 -14.61 17.55
C GLY A 179 10.03 -15.38 17.47
N TRP A 180 10.01 -16.59 18.02
CA TRP A 180 8.76 -17.34 18.27
C TRP A 180 8.18 -17.07 19.67
N GLY A 181 8.80 -16.17 20.43
CA GLY A 181 8.52 -15.96 21.85
C GLY A 181 7.40 -14.99 22.16
N GLY A 182 7.21 -13.96 21.32
CA GLY A 182 6.26 -12.87 21.57
C GLY A 182 6.75 -11.93 22.69
#